data_AF-A0A965UUL8-F1
#
_entry.id   AF-A0A965UUL8-F1
#
_cell.length_a   1.000
_cell.length_b   1.000
_cell.length_c   1.000
_cell.angle_alpha   90.00
_cell.angle_beta   90.00
_cell.angle_gamma   90.00
#
_symmetry.space_group_name_H-M   'P 1'
#
loop_
_entity.id
_entity.type
_entity.pdbx_description
1 polymer ?
#
loop_
_entity_poly.entity_id
_entity_poly.type
_entity_poly.pdbx_seq_one_letter_code
_entity_poly.pdbx_strand_id
1 'polypeptide(L)'
;EEMDECMINNWNSVVSAKDRVYHLGDVVINRKALNTLSRLNGRKMLIKGNHDIFKADEYLDYFDDIKAYHVLDGLILSHVPIHPDSLGRFGCNIHGHLHYREVIDSNGVADLRYWNVSVERIGYTPISLEGLKHMIVSLGGSVTMRPNPHAVN
;
A
#
# COMPACT_ATOMS: atom_id res chain seq x y z
N GLU A 1 20.89 11.16 -1.81
CA GLU A 1 20.82 12.42 -1.04
C GLU A 1 19.72 13.33 -1.58
N GLU A 2 19.87 14.06 -2.69
CA GLU A 2 18.81 14.99 -3.16
C GLU A 2 17.45 14.31 -3.45
N MET A 3 17.47 13.11 -4.05
CA MET A 3 16.25 12.34 -4.32
C MET A 3 15.56 11.85 -3.04
N ASP A 4 16.36 11.41 -2.05
CA ASP A 4 15.83 10.94 -0.76
C ASP A 4 15.19 12.10 0.01
N GLU A 5 15.83 13.28 0.01
CA GLU A 5 15.29 14.49 0.61
C GLU A 5 13.97 14.91 -0.03
N CYS A 6 13.87 14.86 -1.37
CA CYS A 6 12.64 15.16 -2.08
C CYS A 6 11.50 14.22 -1.65
N MET A 7 11.75 12.92 -1.57
CA MET A 7 10.74 11.95 -1.13
C MET A 7 10.32 12.16 0.33
N ILE A 8 11.27 12.47 1.22
CA ILE A 8 10.97 12.78 2.62
C ILE A 8 10.12 14.05 2.73
N ASN A 9 10.43 15.09 1.95
CA ASN A 9 9.65 16.33 1.93
C ASN A 9 8.25 16.09 1.39
N ASN A 10 8.10 15.34 0.30
CA ASN A 10 6.79 14.97 -0.24
C ASN A 10 5.97 14.21 0.81
N TRP A 11 6.57 13.21 1.46
CA TRP A 11 5.93 12.47 2.56
C TRP A 11 5.47 13.39 3.68
N ASN A 12 6.38 14.20 4.23
CA ASN A 12 6.11 15.05 5.38
C ASN A 12 5.19 16.23 5.06
N SER A 13 5.00 16.57 3.78
CA SER A 13 4.06 17.61 3.36
C SER A 13 2.59 17.21 3.50
N VAL A 14 2.30 15.90 3.49
CA VAL A 14 0.92 15.36 3.57
C VAL A 14 0.69 14.46 4.78
N VAL A 15 1.75 13.99 5.44
CA VAL A 15 1.67 13.14 6.63
C VAL A 15 2.06 13.92 7.88
N SER A 16 1.13 14.06 8.82
CA SER A 16 1.39 14.59 10.15
C SER A 16 1.90 13.51 11.09
N ALA A 17 2.51 13.92 12.21
CA ALA A 17 3.03 12.99 13.22
C ALA A 17 1.96 12.09 13.86
N LYS A 18 0.67 12.48 13.79
CA LYS A 18 -0.45 11.73 14.39
C LYS A 18 -1.10 10.74 13.43
N ASP A 19 -0.82 10.88 12.13
CA ASP A 19 -1.45 10.03 11.11
C ASP A 19 -0.93 8.60 11.19
N ARG A 20 -1.76 7.67 10.71
CA ARG A 20 -1.36 6.27 10.52
C ARG A 20 -1.12 6.02 9.03
N VAL A 21 0.05 5.50 8.70
CA VAL A 21 0.43 5.18 7.32
C VAL A 21 0.60 3.67 7.17
N TYR A 22 -0.01 3.09 6.15
CA TYR A 22 0.20 1.70 5.75
C TYR A 22 1.19 1.67 4.59
N HIS A 23 2.41 1.21 4.84
CA HIS A 23 3.45 1.12 3.82
C HIS A 23 3.39 -0.26 3.15
N LEU A 24 3.12 -0.30 1.85
CA LEU A 24 2.95 -1.55 1.10
C LEU A 24 4.28 -2.10 0.59
N GLY A 25 5.18 -2.36 1.53
CA GLY A 25 6.41 -3.12 1.32
C GLY A 25 7.53 -2.36 0.63
N ASP A 26 8.66 -3.04 0.47
CA ASP A 26 9.88 -2.59 -0.20
C ASP A 26 10.35 -1.22 0.29
N VAL A 27 10.48 -1.10 1.62
CA VAL A 27 10.73 0.17 2.31
C VAL A 27 12.13 0.72 2.00
N VAL A 28 13.13 -0.18 1.94
CA VAL A 28 14.51 0.15 1.60
C VAL A 28 15.19 -1.07 0.95
N ILE A 29 16.03 -0.82 -0.05
CA ILE A 29 16.88 -1.87 -0.66
C ILE A 29 18.19 -2.04 0.12
N ASN A 30 18.78 -0.93 0.55
CA ASN A 30 20.03 -0.94 1.30
C ASN A 30 19.74 -0.78 2.79
N ARG A 31 20.22 -1.72 3.61
CA ARG A 31 20.10 -1.69 5.07
C ARG A 31 20.58 -0.36 5.69
N LYS A 32 21.58 0.29 5.09
CA LYS A 32 22.09 1.60 5.53
C LYS A 32 21.05 2.73 5.47
N ALA A 33 20.01 2.58 4.64
CA ALA A 33 18.95 3.57 4.48
C ALA A 33 17.78 3.38 5.47
N LEU A 34 17.80 2.33 6.31
CA LEU A 34 16.75 2.11 7.33
C LEU A 34 16.56 3.33 8.23
N ASN A 35 17.65 4.02 8.58
CA ASN A 35 17.61 5.21 9.42
C ASN A 35 16.77 6.35 8.79
N THR A 36 16.62 6.41 7.47
CA THR A 36 15.76 7.38 6.79
C THR A 36 14.31 7.27 7.21
N LEU A 37 13.85 6.08 7.60
CA LEU A 37 12.47 5.84 8.06
C LEU A 37 12.11 6.62 9.34
N SER A 38 13.12 6.97 10.17
CA SER A 38 12.92 7.81 11.35
C SER A 38 12.52 9.25 11.01
N ARG A 39 12.80 9.69 9.77
CA ARG A 39 12.52 11.05 9.28
C ARG A 39 11.15 11.18 8.63
N LEU A 40 10.45 10.05 8.45
CA LEU A 40 9.12 10.00 7.86
C LEU A 40 8.07 10.15 8.96
N ASN A 41 7.27 11.20 8.88
CA ASN A 41 6.18 11.47 9.81
C ASN A 41 5.16 10.33 9.86
N GLY A 42 4.43 10.27 10.97
CA GLY A 42 3.31 9.36 11.19
C GLY A 42 3.72 8.03 11.85
N ARG A 43 2.70 7.36 12.39
CA ARG A 43 2.78 6.00 12.91
C ARG A 43 2.62 5.01 11.78
N LYS A 44 3.61 4.15 11.56
CA LYS A 44 3.72 3.38 10.33
C LYS A 44 3.41 1.91 10.59
N MET A 45 2.68 1.28 9.68
CA MET A 45 2.41 -0.16 9.64
C MET A 45 3.06 -0.71 8.37
N LEU A 46 3.90 -1.74 8.49
CA LEU A 46 4.54 -2.35 7.33
C LEU A 46 3.70 -3.52 6.82
N ILE A 47 3.28 -3.48 5.56
CA ILE A 47 2.79 -4.65 4.83
C ILE A 47 3.95 -5.19 4.00
N LYS A 48 4.64 -6.20 4.54
CA LYS A 48 5.97 -6.65 4.12
C LYS A 48 6.03 -7.00 2.64
N GLY A 49 6.97 -6.41 1.93
CA GLY A 49 7.32 -6.71 0.54
C GLY A 49 8.41 -7.76 0.41
N ASN A 50 8.71 -8.14 -0.84
CA ASN A 50 9.70 -9.18 -1.12
C ASN A 50 11.14 -8.69 -0.96
N HIS A 51 11.39 -7.38 -0.98
CA HIS A 51 12.71 -6.81 -0.70
C HIS A 51 12.91 -6.42 0.77
N ASP A 52 11.88 -6.52 1.60
CA ASP A 52 11.99 -6.28 3.04
C ASP A 52 12.63 -7.50 3.75
N ILE A 53 13.89 -7.81 3.43
CA ILE A 53 14.54 -9.06 3.83
C ILE A 53 15.29 -8.99 5.18
N PHE A 54 15.32 -7.84 5.84
CA PHE A 54 16.02 -7.68 7.12
C PHE A 54 15.24 -8.30 8.28
N LYS A 55 15.88 -8.37 9.44
CA LYS A 55 15.21 -8.94 10.61
C LYS A 55 14.06 -8.03 11.05
N ALA A 56 13.01 -8.65 11.62
CA ALA A 56 11.80 -7.93 12.01
C ALA A 56 12.05 -6.83 13.05
N ASP A 57 12.93 -7.09 14.02
CA ASP A 57 13.34 -6.13 15.05
C ASP A 57 13.88 -4.83 14.44
N GLU A 58 14.65 -4.91 13.36
CA GLU A 58 15.18 -3.73 12.68
C GLU A 58 14.11 -2.84 12.04
N TYR A 59 12.98 -3.43 11.63
CA TYR A 59 11.85 -2.65 11.12
C TYR A 59 10.97 -2.14 12.26
N LEU A 60 10.84 -2.88 13.36
CA LEU A 60 10.00 -2.50 14.51
C LEU A 60 10.52 -1.26 15.25
N ASP A 61 11.77 -0.86 15.04
CA ASP A 61 12.27 0.46 15.47
C ASP A 61 11.54 1.63 14.78
N TYR A 62 10.92 1.39 13.63
CA TYR A 62 10.27 2.42 12.80
C TYR A 62 8.77 2.17 12.54
N PHE A 63 8.30 0.93 12.71
CA PHE A 63 6.94 0.51 12.42
C PHE A 63 6.28 -0.07 13.67
N ASP A 64 5.00 0.28 13.89
CA ASP A 64 4.19 -0.22 15.01
C ASP A 64 3.93 -1.74 14.90
N ASP A 65 3.92 -2.29 13.68
CA ASP A 65 3.63 -3.70 13.39
C ASP A 65 4.07 -4.06 11.95
N ILE A 66 4.23 -5.35 11.69
CA ILE A 66 4.61 -5.91 10.38
C ILE A 66 3.64 -7.03 10.02
N LYS A 67 3.01 -6.94 8.85
CA LYS A 67 2.00 -7.89 8.39
C LYS A 67 2.29 -8.39 6.98
N ALA A 68 1.83 -9.59 6.66
CA ALA A 68 1.85 -10.10 5.29
C ALA A 68 0.76 -9.44 4.41
N TYR A 69 -0.40 -9.16 5.01
CA TYR A 69 -1.50 -8.39 4.43
C TYR A 69 -2.31 -7.73 5.54
N HIS A 70 -3.16 -6.78 5.19
CA HIS A 70 -4.08 -6.15 6.13
C HIS A 70 -5.42 -5.87 5.47
N VAL A 71 -6.51 -5.92 6.25
CA VAL A 71 -7.84 -5.52 5.76
C VAL A 71 -8.21 -4.21 6.43
N LEU A 72 -8.51 -3.20 5.63
CA LEU A 72 -8.84 -1.87 6.10
C LEU A 72 -10.03 -1.34 5.31
N ASP A 73 -11.12 -1.04 6.03
CA ASP A 73 -12.36 -0.49 5.47
C ASP A 73 -12.87 -1.22 4.22
N GLY A 74 -12.88 -2.55 4.30
CA GLY A 74 -13.34 -3.41 3.21
C GLY A 74 -12.35 -3.63 2.06
N LEU A 75 -11.17 -3.01 2.11
CA LEU A 75 -10.09 -3.17 1.15
C LEU A 75 -9.05 -4.16 1.69
N ILE A 76 -8.46 -4.96 0.80
CA ILE A 76 -7.32 -5.82 1.15
C ILE A 76 -6.02 -5.20 0.68
N LEU A 77 -5.12 -4.95 1.63
CA LEU A 77 -3.80 -4.36 1.43
C LEU A 77 -2.76 -5.49 1.43
N SER A 78 -1.96 -5.58 0.38
CA SER A 78 -0.84 -6.52 0.25
C SER A 78 0.30 -5.83 -0.50
N HIS A 79 1.54 -6.32 -0.40
CA HIS A 79 2.60 -5.77 -1.24
C HIS A 79 2.43 -6.18 -2.71
N VAL A 80 2.34 -7.49 -2.97
CA VAL A 80 2.09 -8.03 -4.31
C VAL A 80 0.58 -8.09 -4.60
N PRO A 81 0.16 -7.95 -5.88
CA PRO A 81 -1.20 -8.30 -6.26
C PRO A 81 -1.52 -9.74 -5.86
N ILE A 82 -2.67 -9.96 -5.22
CA ILE A 82 -3.10 -11.30 -4.84
C ILE A 82 -3.89 -11.99 -5.94
N HIS A 83 -3.94 -13.32 -5.93
CA HIS A 83 -4.74 -14.08 -6.88
C HIS A 83 -6.23 -13.63 -6.85
N PRO A 84 -6.95 -13.58 -7.99
CA PRO A 84 -8.36 -13.17 -8.02
C PRO A 84 -9.25 -13.94 -7.05
N ASP A 85 -9.00 -15.24 -6.87
CA ASP A 85 -9.75 -16.09 -5.93
C ASP A 85 -9.57 -15.68 -4.46
N SER A 86 -8.47 -14.97 -4.15
CA SER A 86 -8.19 -14.43 -2.81
C SER A 86 -8.86 -13.08 -2.56
N LEU A 87 -9.45 -12.44 -3.57
CA LEU A 87 -10.17 -11.18 -3.40
C LEU A 87 -11.47 -11.36 -2.62
N GLY A 88 -12.10 -12.55 -2.69
CA GLY A 88 -13.29 -12.91 -1.94
C GLY A 88 -14.34 -11.80 -1.89
N ARG A 89 -14.60 -11.30 -0.68
CA ARG A 89 -15.57 -10.23 -0.41
C ARG A 89 -15.00 -8.81 -0.44
N PHE A 90 -13.69 -8.63 -0.56
CA PHE A 90 -13.06 -7.31 -0.51
C PHE A 90 -13.43 -6.47 -1.73
N GLY A 91 -13.58 -5.16 -1.54
CA GLY A 91 -13.95 -4.23 -2.61
C GLY A 91 -12.91 -4.28 -3.74
N CYS A 92 -11.65 -4.08 -3.38
CA CYS A 92 -10.50 -4.26 -4.26
C CYS A 92 -9.23 -4.57 -3.45
N ASN A 93 -8.16 -4.95 -4.15
CA ASN A 93 -6.83 -5.11 -3.61
C ASN A 93 -6.00 -3.85 -3.86
N ILE A 94 -5.55 -3.21 -2.78
CA ILE A 94 -4.56 -2.14 -2.83
C ILE A 94 -3.17 -2.78 -2.70
N HIS A 95 -2.30 -2.53 -3.67
CA HIS A 95 -1.00 -3.18 -3.74
C HIS A 95 0.13 -2.24 -4.18
N GLY A 96 1.38 -2.69 -4.06
CA GLY A 96 2.56 -2.04 -4.62
C GLY A 96 3.21 -2.94 -5.67
N HIS A 97 4.53 -3.16 -5.57
CA HIS A 97 5.32 -4.15 -6.30
C HIS A 97 5.46 -3.94 -7.83
N LEU A 98 4.41 -3.51 -8.53
CA LEU A 98 4.39 -3.45 -10.00
C LEU A 98 5.03 -2.17 -10.58
N HIS A 99 5.52 -1.25 -9.73
CA HIS A 99 6.07 0.05 -10.12
C HIS A 99 5.05 0.82 -10.98
N TYR A 100 5.39 1.12 -12.24
CA TYR A 100 4.51 1.83 -13.16
C TYR A 100 3.40 0.96 -13.78
N ARG A 101 3.48 -0.37 -13.63
CA ARG A 101 2.58 -1.33 -14.28
C ARG A 101 1.29 -1.54 -13.48
N GLU A 102 0.29 -2.09 -14.15
CA GLU A 102 -1.01 -2.45 -13.60
C GLU A 102 -1.25 -3.95 -13.80
N VAL A 103 -2.14 -4.51 -13.00
CA VAL A 103 -2.71 -5.83 -13.31
C VAL A 103 -3.64 -5.65 -14.51
N ILE A 104 -3.44 -6.48 -15.53
CA ILE A 104 -4.19 -6.43 -16.78
C ILE A 104 -5.19 -7.58 -16.81
N ASP A 105 -6.43 -7.29 -17.18
CA ASP A 105 -7.50 -8.28 -17.30
C ASP A 105 -7.41 -9.09 -18.61
N SER A 106 -8.33 -10.02 -18.82
CA SER A 106 -8.38 -10.85 -20.03
C SER A 106 -8.63 -10.06 -21.32
N ASN A 107 -9.12 -8.82 -21.23
CA ASN A 107 -9.40 -7.94 -22.36
C ASN A 107 -8.21 -7.04 -22.70
N GLY A 108 -7.09 -7.14 -21.96
CA GLY A 108 -5.91 -6.32 -22.18
C GLY A 108 -6.02 -4.91 -21.60
N VAL A 109 -6.98 -4.66 -20.70
CA VAL A 109 -7.13 -3.36 -20.01
C VAL A 109 -6.83 -3.50 -18.52
N ALA A 110 -6.66 -2.37 -17.82
CA ALA A 110 -6.40 -2.39 -16.38
C ALA A 110 -7.56 -3.06 -15.60
N ASP A 111 -7.22 -4.04 -14.77
CA ASP A 111 -8.17 -4.73 -13.91
C ASP A 111 -8.50 -3.87 -12.68
N LEU A 112 -9.67 -3.26 -12.67
CA LEU A 112 -10.13 -2.34 -11.62
C LEU A 112 -10.35 -2.99 -10.25
N ARG A 113 -10.12 -4.30 -10.12
CA ARG A 113 -10.04 -5.00 -8.82
C ARG A 113 -8.69 -4.78 -8.13
N TYR A 114 -7.69 -4.24 -8.82
CA TYR A 114 -6.33 -4.04 -8.33
C TYR A 114 -5.89 -2.59 -8.49
N TRP A 115 -5.39 -1.99 -7.41
CA TRP A 115 -4.98 -0.59 -7.38
C TRP A 115 -3.56 -0.46 -6.87
N ASN A 116 -2.67 -0.07 -7.78
CA ASN A 116 -1.25 0.07 -7.51
C ASN A 116 -0.93 1.44 -6.89
N VAL A 117 -0.40 1.43 -5.67
CA VAL A 117 0.06 2.61 -4.91
C VAL A 117 1.60 2.67 -4.79
N SER A 118 2.33 1.98 -5.67
CA SER A 118 3.76 2.23 -5.88
C SER A 118 4.02 3.73 -6.07
N VAL A 119 5.15 4.22 -5.53
CA VAL A 119 5.48 5.67 -5.51
C VAL A 119 5.43 6.30 -6.90
N GLU A 120 5.78 5.55 -7.94
CA GLU A 120 5.74 5.98 -9.35
C GLU A 120 4.31 6.25 -9.86
N ARG A 121 3.28 5.66 -9.22
CA ARG A 121 1.87 5.81 -9.58
C ARG A 121 1.16 6.90 -8.78
N ILE A 122 1.67 7.22 -7.60
CA ILE A 122 1.06 8.20 -6.69
C ILE A 122 1.84 9.52 -6.62
N GLY A 123 2.72 9.78 -7.60
CA GLY A 123 3.50 11.02 -7.65
C GLY A 123 4.48 11.17 -6.48
N TYR A 124 5.06 10.06 -6.03
CA TYR A 124 6.05 10.00 -4.95
C TYR A 124 5.59 10.65 -3.64
N THR A 125 4.27 10.67 -3.40
CA THR A 125 3.64 11.32 -2.25
C THR A 125 2.56 10.38 -1.68
N PRO A 126 2.53 10.12 -0.36
CA PRO A 126 1.48 9.28 0.23
C PRO A 126 0.08 9.79 -0.09
N ILE A 127 -0.83 8.87 -0.39
CA ILE A 127 -2.24 9.17 -0.66
C ILE A 127 -3.09 8.82 0.57
N SER A 128 -4.05 9.69 0.91
CA SER A 128 -5.00 9.39 1.98
C SER A 128 -5.94 8.27 1.56
N LEU A 129 -6.41 7.46 2.53
CA LEU A 129 -7.34 6.37 2.24
C LEU A 129 -8.62 6.89 1.55
N GLU A 130 -9.15 8.02 2.02
CA GLU A 130 -10.35 8.63 1.43
C GLU A 130 -10.11 9.17 0.02
N GLY A 131 -8.95 9.80 -0.22
CA GLY A 131 -8.55 10.23 -1.56
C GLY A 131 -8.41 9.05 -2.53
N LEU A 132 -7.79 7.95 -2.06
CA LEU A 132 -7.67 6.72 -2.83
C LEU A 132 -9.04 6.12 -3.14
N LYS A 133 -9.94 6.02 -2.17
CA LYS A 133 -11.30 5.52 -2.40
C LYS A 133 -12.06 6.35 -3.43
N HIS A 134 -12.00 7.67 -3.33
CA HIS A 134 -12.63 8.56 -4.32
C HIS A 134 -12.08 8.32 -5.72
N MET A 135 -10.75 8.20 -5.87
CA MET A 135 -10.12 7.90 -7.15
C MET A 135 -10.61 6.56 -7.71
N ILE A 136 -10.62 5.50 -6.90
CA ILE A 136 -11.08 4.16 -7.29
C ILE A 136 -12.50 4.22 -7.86
N VAL A 137 -13.42 4.84 -7.12
CA VAL A 137 -14.83 4.94 -7.53
C VAL A 137 -14.98 5.79 -8.78
N SER A 138 -14.26 6.91 -8.89
CA SER A 138 -14.33 7.80 -10.06
C SER A 138 -13.88 7.14 -11.37
N LEU A 139 -13.02 6.12 -11.26
CA LEU A 139 -12.50 5.35 -12.38
C LEU A 139 -13.28 4.04 -12.62
N GLY A 140 -14.40 3.83 -11.93
CA GLY A 140 -15.29 2.68 -12.11
C GLY A 140 -14.94 1.44 -11.28
N GLY A 141 -13.98 1.54 -10.35
CA GLY A 141 -13.67 0.49 -9.39
C GLY A 141 -14.66 0.46 -8.21
N SER A 142 -14.55 -0.57 -7.37
CA SER A 142 -15.36 -0.72 -6.15
C SER A 142 -14.50 -0.70 -4.89
N VAL A 143 -15.00 -0.01 -3.86
CA VAL A 143 -14.43 0.00 -2.50
C VAL A 143 -15.33 -0.69 -1.49
N THR A 144 -16.54 -1.08 -1.90
CA THR A 144 -17.52 -1.71 -1.01
C THR A 144 -17.32 -3.21 -0.97
N MET A 145 -17.47 -3.78 0.22
CA MET A 145 -17.43 -5.22 0.41
C MET A 145 -18.59 -5.88 -0.35
N ARG A 146 -18.29 -6.94 -1.08
CA ARG A 146 -19.30 -7.82 -1.68
C ARG A 146 -20.00 -8.63 -0.57
N PRO A 147 -21.27 -9.03 -0.78
CA PRO A 147 -21.95 -9.94 0.13
C PRO A 147 -21.10 -11.20 0.36
N ASN A 148 -21.07 -11.68 1.61
CA ASN A 148 -20.35 -12.90 1.93
C ASN A 148 -21.06 -14.09 1.26
N PRO A 149 -20.43 -14.82 0.32
CA PRO A 149 -21.06 -15.98 -0.31
C PRO A 149 -21.28 -17.14 0.69
N HIS A 150 -20.65 -17.08 1.87
CA HIS A 150 -20.81 -18.04 2.96
C HIS A 150 -21.65 -17.50 4.13
N ALA A 151 -22.31 -16.33 3.99
CA ALA A 151 -23.33 -15.93 4.95
C ALA A 151 -24.53 -16.86 4.76
N VAL A 152 -24.60 -17.89 5.58
CA VAL A 152 -25.80 -18.71 5.76
C VAL A 152 -26.85 -17.81 6.41
N ASN A 153 -28.05 -17.76 5.82
CA ASN A 153 -29.24 -17.17 6.48
C ASN A 153 -29.53 -17.88 7.80
#